data_AF-A0A1J5DJH9-F1
#
_entry.id   AF-A0A1J5DJH9-F1
#
_cell.length_a   1.000
_cell.length_b   1.000
_cell.length_c   1.000
_cell.angle_alpha   90.00
_cell.angle_beta   90.00
_cell.angle_gamma   90.00
#
_symmetry.space_group_name_H-M   'P 1'
#
loop_
_entity.id
_entity.type
_entity.pdbx_description
1 polymer ?
#
loop_
_entity_poly.entity_id
_entity_poly.type
_entity_poly.pdbx_seq_one_letter_code
_entity_poly.pdbx_strand_id
1 'polypeptide(L)'
;MSHRQPELSAETLWLRLSERAKADLSAKGFDERGFAARSTRDGLAIVNNYAKLRVYSLWDLVESEVCVSSGCLDFRCADVEALRAALVRSKAFSNPGPLAAWSSRELVRTSSLHFKHFEGWPQDQVQVHVDRHGSKLRGWWWLFPPLVAWQLLLHLQDYESYRDVHATFGRLSPLFERLGVLVE
;
A
#
# COMPACT_ATOMS: atom_id res chain seq x y z
N MET A 1 8.64 -27.99 21.03
CA MET A 1 9.72 -27.01 20.74
C MET A 1 9.20 -26.10 19.63
N SER A 2 8.94 -24.84 19.94
CA SER A 2 8.42 -23.87 18.97
C SER A 2 9.57 -23.39 18.10
N HIS A 3 9.57 -23.77 16.81
CA HIS A 3 10.43 -23.15 15.80
C HIS A 3 10.01 -21.69 15.65
N ARG A 4 10.62 -20.80 16.44
CA ARG A 4 10.57 -19.36 16.14
C ARG A 4 11.39 -19.18 14.86
N GLN A 5 10.71 -18.97 13.74
CA GLN A 5 11.37 -18.37 12.59
C GLN A 5 12.00 -17.04 13.05
N PRO A 6 13.25 -16.73 12.66
CA PRO A 6 13.85 -15.45 13.00
C PRO A 6 12.91 -14.34 12.52
N GLU A 7 12.49 -13.46 13.43
CA GLU A 7 11.69 -12.30 13.07
C GLU A 7 12.50 -11.45 12.09
N LEU A 8 11.99 -11.35 10.87
CA LEU A 8 12.59 -10.57 9.80
C LEU A 8 12.61 -9.10 10.24
N SER A 9 13.78 -8.51 10.51
CA SER A 9 13.87 -7.08 10.85
C SER A 9 13.64 -6.20 9.60
N ALA A 10 13.31 -4.91 9.80
CA ALA A 10 13.24 -3.94 8.71
C ALA A 10 14.60 -3.80 7.98
N GLU A 11 15.69 -3.87 8.72
CA GLU A 11 17.05 -3.92 8.16
C GLU A 11 17.26 -5.18 7.30
N THR A 12 16.86 -6.35 7.80
CA THR A 12 16.94 -7.60 7.02
C THR A 12 16.09 -7.53 5.75
N LEU A 13 14.92 -6.89 5.80
CA LEU A 13 14.09 -6.63 4.63
C LEU A 13 14.83 -5.80 3.59
N TRP A 14 15.46 -4.70 4.01
CA TRP A 14 16.23 -3.83 3.13
C TRP A 14 17.35 -4.58 2.41
N LEU A 15 18.12 -5.38 3.14
CA LEU A 15 19.22 -6.17 2.58
C LEU A 15 18.75 -7.16 1.51
N ARG A 16 17.53 -7.69 1.65
CA ARG A 16 16.92 -8.63 0.69
C ARG A 16 16.32 -7.95 -0.53
N LEU A 17 16.22 -6.62 -0.58
CA LEU A 17 15.76 -5.92 -1.77
C LEU A 17 16.82 -5.99 -2.87
N SER A 18 16.36 -6.01 -4.12
CA SER A 18 17.26 -5.84 -5.26
C SER A 18 17.85 -4.44 -5.30
N GLU A 19 19.01 -4.29 -5.93
CA GLU A 19 19.66 -2.98 -6.09
C GLU A 19 18.78 -1.97 -6.82
N ARG A 20 17.95 -2.44 -7.77
CA ARG A 20 16.95 -1.60 -8.41
C ARG A 20 15.89 -1.11 -7.42
N ALA A 21 15.34 -2.01 -6.60
CA ALA A 21 14.34 -1.63 -5.61
C ALA A 21 14.91 -0.67 -4.56
N LYS A 22 16.14 -0.90 -4.11
CA LYS A 22 16.87 0.03 -3.22
C LYS A 22 17.02 1.40 -3.87
N ALA A 23 17.49 1.47 -5.12
CA ALA A 23 17.65 2.73 -5.84
C ALA A 23 16.33 3.50 -5.99
N ASP A 24 15.25 2.80 -6.40
CA ASP A 24 13.93 3.40 -6.58
C ASP A 24 13.33 3.90 -5.26
N LEU A 25 13.54 3.17 -4.16
CA LEU A 25 13.12 3.56 -2.82
C LEU A 25 13.94 4.74 -2.29
N SER A 26 15.25 4.71 -2.44
CA SER A 26 16.15 5.79 -1.98
C SER A 26 15.91 7.08 -2.72
N ALA A 27 15.55 7.03 -4.01
CA ALA A 27 15.15 8.20 -4.78
C ALA A 27 13.91 8.91 -4.21
N LYS A 28 13.11 8.25 -3.38
CA LYS A 28 11.89 8.79 -2.73
C LYS A 28 12.06 9.04 -1.22
N GLY A 29 13.30 8.93 -0.72
CA GLY A 29 13.65 9.17 0.69
C GLY A 29 13.67 7.92 1.57
N PHE A 30 13.50 6.73 1.00
CA PHE A 30 13.61 5.48 1.76
C PHE A 30 15.01 4.87 1.58
N ASP A 31 15.86 5.04 2.57
CA ASP A 31 17.23 4.50 2.57
C ASP A 31 17.45 3.44 3.66
N GLU A 32 18.64 2.83 3.62
CA GLU A 32 19.07 1.80 4.56
C GLU A 32 18.97 2.25 6.02
N ARG A 33 19.42 3.47 6.31
CA ARG A 33 19.42 4.03 7.65
C ARG A 33 18.00 4.25 8.16
N GLY A 34 17.11 4.74 7.30
CA GLY A 34 15.69 4.90 7.58
C GLY A 34 14.99 3.56 7.80
N PHE A 35 15.32 2.54 7.02
CA PHE A 35 14.81 1.17 7.26
C PHE A 35 15.33 0.59 8.58
N ALA A 36 16.61 0.75 8.91
CA ALA A 36 17.18 0.25 10.16
C ALA A 36 16.57 0.92 11.41
N ALA A 37 16.14 2.18 11.29
CA ALA A 37 15.46 2.89 12.38
C ALA A 37 13.96 2.58 12.52
N ARG A 38 13.36 1.86 11.55
CA ARG A 38 11.92 1.57 11.51
C ARG A 38 11.57 0.25 12.17
N SER A 39 10.29 0.14 12.56
CA SER A 39 9.73 -1.15 12.91
C SER A 39 9.67 -2.08 11.69
N THR A 40 9.74 -3.40 11.89
CA THR A 40 9.49 -4.38 10.82
C THR A 40 8.16 -4.13 10.11
N ARG A 41 7.14 -3.68 10.84
CA ARG A 41 5.81 -3.38 10.28
C ARG A 41 5.88 -2.27 9.24
N ASP A 42 6.58 -1.17 9.56
CA ASP A 42 6.70 -0.03 8.67
C ASP A 42 7.59 -0.36 7.47
N GLY A 43 8.68 -1.12 7.68
CA GLY A 43 9.49 -1.66 6.60
C GLY A 43 8.66 -2.50 5.62
N LEU A 44 7.83 -3.41 6.13
CA LEU A 44 6.92 -4.22 5.30
C LEU A 44 5.87 -3.37 4.59
N ALA A 45 5.33 -2.35 5.25
CA ALA A 45 4.36 -1.44 4.65
C ALA A 45 4.97 -0.72 3.43
N ILE A 46 6.19 -0.21 3.56
CA ILE A 46 6.91 0.44 2.46
C ILE A 46 7.10 -0.53 1.31
N VAL A 47 7.67 -1.72 1.56
CA VAL A 47 7.98 -2.70 0.50
C VAL A 47 6.72 -3.22 -0.19
N ASN A 48 5.64 -3.48 0.58
CA ASN A 48 4.36 -3.93 0.03
C ASN A 48 3.71 -2.86 -0.86
N ASN A 49 3.63 -1.62 -0.37
CA ASN A 49 3.09 -0.51 -1.15
C ASN A 49 3.95 -0.26 -2.40
N TYR A 50 5.27 -0.24 -2.27
CA TYR A 50 6.20 -0.11 -3.39
C TYR A 50 5.93 -1.13 -4.51
N ALA A 51 5.94 -2.42 -4.20
CA ALA A 51 5.73 -3.44 -5.23
C ALA A 51 4.33 -3.39 -5.84
N LYS A 52 3.30 -3.18 -5.02
CA LYS A 52 1.93 -3.05 -5.52
C LYS A 52 1.75 -1.83 -6.42
N LEU A 53 2.30 -0.68 -6.05
CA LEU A 53 2.30 0.52 -6.89
C LEU A 53 3.06 0.30 -8.20
N ARG A 54 4.16 -0.47 -8.16
CA ARG A 54 4.94 -0.82 -9.36
C ARG A 54 4.17 -1.69 -10.34
N VAL A 55 3.34 -2.64 -9.89
CA VAL A 55 2.45 -3.42 -10.78
C VAL A 55 1.56 -2.52 -11.63
N TYR A 56 1.10 -1.40 -11.06
CA TYR A 56 0.20 -0.48 -11.73
C TYR A 56 0.91 0.72 -12.36
N SER A 57 2.26 0.74 -12.36
CA SER A 57 3.05 1.89 -12.82
C SER A 57 2.67 3.20 -12.10
N LEU A 58 2.32 3.11 -10.81
CA LEU A 58 1.92 4.25 -9.98
C LEU A 58 3.05 4.75 -9.07
N TRP A 59 4.15 4.01 -8.96
CA TRP A 59 5.29 4.40 -8.12
C TRP A 59 5.95 5.71 -8.57
N ASP A 60 5.96 5.98 -9.87
CA ASP A 60 6.59 7.18 -10.43
C ASP A 60 5.88 8.47 -10.00
N LEU A 61 4.62 8.36 -9.57
CA LEU A 61 3.81 9.46 -9.03
C LEU A 61 4.08 9.71 -7.55
N VAL A 62 4.80 8.81 -6.86
CA VAL A 62 5.32 9.07 -5.52
C VAL A 62 6.52 10.00 -5.68
N GLU A 63 6.51 11.16 -5.05
CA GLU A 63 7.60 12.13 -5.08
C GLU A 63 8.51 11.97 -3.86
N SER A 64 7.94 12.01 -2.66
CA SER A 64 8.66 11.87 -1.41
C SER A 64 7.77 11.31 -0.29
N GLU A 65 8.40 10.66 0.69
CA GLU A 65 7.73 10.26 1.92
C GLU A 65 7.26 11.47 2.73
N VAL A 66 6.06 11.38 3.29
CA VAL A 66 5.58 12.27 4.37
C VAL A 66 5.65 11.55 5.71
N CYS A 67 5.08 10.35 5.77
CA CYS A 67 5.01 9.56 6.99
C CYS A 67 4.78 8.09 6.66
N VAL A 68 5.32 7.19 7.48
CA VAL A 68 4.89 5.79 7.51
C VAL A 68 4.43 5.48 8.92
N SER A 69 3.17 5.09 9.05
CA SER A 69 2.62 4.73 10.35
C SER A 69 1.51 3.71 10.21
N SER A 70 1.45 2.77 11.15
CA SER A 70 0.37 1.80 11.26
C SER A 70 0.07 1.01 9.97
N GLY A 71 1.07 0.77 9.12
CA GLY A 71 0.87 0.04 7.86
C GLY A 71 0.42 0.91 6.68
N CYS A 72 0.30 2.22 6.88
CA CYS A 72 0.04 3.21 5.86
C CYS A 72 1.33 3.90 5.43
N LEU A 73 1.40 4.24 4.15
CA LEU A 73 2.40 5.14 3.58
C LEU A 73 1.70 6.42 3.14
N ASP A 74 2.07 7.54 3.75
CA ASP A 74 1.68 8.87 3.32
C ASP A 74 2.83 9.47 2.50
N PHE A 75 2.51 10.03 1.33
CA PHE A 75 3.49 10.56 0.41
C PHE A 75 3.02 11.85 -0.28
N ARG A 76 3.99 12.65 -0.72
CA ARG A 76 3.79 13.72 -1.69
C ARG A 76 3.69 13.11 -3.06
N CYS A 77 2.62 13.44 -3.77
CA CYS A 77 2.35 12.94 -5.11
C CYS A 77 2.71 14.02 -6.11
N ALA A 78 3.58 13.66 -7.07
CA ALA A 78 4.08 14.60 -8.08
C ALA A 78 2.95 15.19 -8.94
N ASP A 79 1.91 14.39 -9.20
CA ASP A 79 0.72 14.82 -9.95
C ASP A 79 -0.51 14.01 -9.51
N VAL A 80 -1.33 14.60 -8.64
CA VAL A 80 -2.56 13.98 -8.12
C VAL A 80 -3.64 13.85 -9.18
N GLU A 81 -3.69 14.75 -10.17
CA GLU A 81 -4.64 14.63 -11.25
C GLU A 81 -4.30 13.45 -12.16
N ALA A 82 -3.02 13.27 -12.50
CA ALA A 82 -2.53 12.10 -13.23
C ALA A 82 -2.79 10.80 -12.47
N LEU A 83 -2.55 10.78 -11.15
CA LEU A 83 -2.88 9.63 -10.29
C LEU A 83 -4.37 9.29 -10.38
N ARG A 84 -5.24 10.27 -10.14
CA ARG A 84 -6.69 10.06 -10.17
C ARG A 84 -7.16 9.61 -11.56
N ALA A 85 -6.63 10.21 -12.62
CA ALA A 85 -6.93 9.82 -13.98
C ALA A 85 -6.46 8.39 -14.29
N ALA A 86 -5.29 7.97 -13.80
CA ALA A 86 -4.80 6.59 -13.92
C ALA A 86 -5.73 5.61 -13.19
N LEU A 87 -6.18 5.95 -11.99
CA LEU A 87 -7.12 5.14 -11.20
C LEU A 87 -8.49 5.01 -11.89
N VAL A 88 -9.02 6.10 -12.47
CA VAL A 88 -10.29 6.09 -13.22
C VAL A 88 -10.18 5.25 -14.50
N ARG A 89 -9.08 5.39 -15.25
CA ARG A 89 -8.85 4.60 -16.48
C ARG A 89 -8.66 3.12 -16.18
N SER A 90 -8.11 2.80 -15.01
CA SER A 90 -7.88 1.43 -14.60
C SER A 90 -9.18 0.73 -14.20
N LYS A 91 -9.51 -0.37 -14.89
CA LYS A 91 -10.61 -1.26 -14.50
C LYS A 91 -10.31 -2.04 -13.20
N ALA A 92 -9.10 -1.89 -12.65
CA ALA A 92 -8.68 -2.52 -11.41
C ALA A 92 -9.04 -1.70 -10.17
N PHE A 93 -9.49 -0.45 -10.30
CA PHE A 93 -9.77 0.42 -9.15
C PHE A 93 -11.18 1.01 -9.18
N SER A 94 -11.70 1.38 -8.01
CA SER A 94 -12.91 2.19 -7.90
C SER A 94 -12.63 3.64 -8.29
N ASN A 95 -13.66 4.34 -8.78
CA ASN A 95 -13.55 5.77 -9.07
C ASN A 95 -13.23 6.55 -7.76
N PRO A 96 -12.21 7.43 -7.75
CA PRO A 96 -11.81 8.19 -6.57
C PRO A 96 -12.89 9.14 -6.02
N GLY A 97 -13.83 9.63 -6.83
CA GLY A 97 -14.80 10.65 -6.41
C GLY A 97 -14.23 12.08 -6.48
N PRO A 98 -14.81 13.07 -5.77
CA PRO A 98 -14.47 14.50 -5.89
C PRO A 98 -13.09 14.88 -5.31
N LEU A 99 -12.54 16.05 -5.69
CA LEU A 99 -11.17 16.45 -5.31
C LEU A 99 -10.95 16.73 -3.82
N ALA A 100 -11.92 17.33 -3.12
CA ALA A 100 -11.75 17.81 -1.74
C ALA A 100 -11.43 16.68 -0.74
N ALA A 101 -12.00 15.51 -0.98
CA ALA A 101 -11.70 14.27 -0.28
C ALA A 101 -12.05 13.11 -1.21
N TRP A 102 -11.13 12.19 -1.41
CA TRP A 102 -11.31 11.07 -2.33
C TRP A 102 -10.68 9.78 -1.79
N SER A 103 -11.20 8.67 -2.29
CA SER A 103 -10.61 7.36 -2.02
C SER A 103 -10.82 6.42 -3.19
N SER A 104 -9.80 5.63 -3.51
CA SER A 104 -9.87 4.66 -4.59
C SER A 104 -9.26 3.34 -4.14
N ARG A 105 -9.96 2.23 -4.42
CA ARG A 105 -9.60 0.91 -3.92
C ARG A 105 -9.47 -0.08 -5.07
N GLU A 106 -8.44 -0.93 -4.98
CA GLU A 106 -8.24 -2.08 -5.86
C GLU A 106 -9.41 -3.07 -5.75
N LEU A 107 -9.99 -3.47 -6.89
CA LEU A 107 -11.16 -4.35 -6.98
C LEU A 107 -10.76 -5.83 -6.93
N VAL A 108 -9.98 -6.20 -5.92
CA VAL A 108 -9.55 -7.58 -5.63
C VAL A 108 -10.05 -8.03 -4.26
N ARG A 109 -10.07 -9.35 -4.02
CA ARG A 109 -10.63 -9.90 -2.77
C ARG A 109 -9.71 -9.74 -1.57
N THR A 110 -8.39 -9.74 -1.79
CA THR A 110 -7.38 -9.76 -0.75
C THR A 110 -6.20 -8.89 -1.14
N SER A 111 -5.51 -8.32 -0.13
CA SER A 111 -4.33 -7.49 -0.34
C SER A 111 -4.59 -6.36 -1.34
N SER A 112 -5.66 -5.61 -1.09
CA SER A 112 -6.15 -4.55 -1.96
C SER A 112 -5.43 -3.25 -1.66
N LEU A 113 -4.81 -2.62 -2.66
CA LEU A 113 -4.39 -1.23 -2.54
C LEU A 113 -5.59 -0.32 -2.26
N HIS A 114 -5.38 0.68 -1.41
CA HIS A 114 -6.37 1.69 -1.08
C HIS A 114 -5.70 3.04 -0.93
N PHE A 115 -6.08 3.96 -1.80
CA PHE A 115 -5.65 5.36 -1.80
C PHE A 115 -6.68 6.21 -1.08
N LYS A 116 -6.22 7.19 -0.30
CA LYS A 116 -7.04 8.20 0.35
C LYS A 116 -6.38 9.57 0.26
N HIS A 117 -7.23 10.58 0.12
CA HIS A 117 -6.91 11.97 0.39
C HIS A 117 -8.00 12.53 1.29
N PHE A 118 -7.59 13.20 2.36
CA PHE A 118 -8.51 13.70 3.38
C PHE A 118 -8.73 15.20 3.20
N GLU A 119 -9.94 15.65 3.54
CA GLU A 119 -10.26 17.07 3.53
C GLU A 119 -9.32 17.83 4.46
N GLY A 120 -8.79 18.97 3.99
CA GLY A 120 -7.83 19.79 4.72
C GLY A 120 -6.37 19.34 4.61
N TRP A 121 -6.08 18.23 3.94
CA TRP A 121 -4.69 17.89 3.59
C TRP A 121 -4.18 18.78 2.45
N PRO A 122 -2.86 18.98 2.35
CA PRO A 122 -2.24 19.51 1.14
C PRO A 122 -2.70 18.71 -0.10
N GLN A 123 -2.99 19.39 -1.20
CA GLN A 123 -3.61 18.78 -2.39
C GLN A 123 -2.79 17.63 -2.99
N ASP A 124 -1.48 17.69 -2.83
CA ASP A 124 -0.47 16.72 -3.27
C ASP A 124 -0.24 15.58 -2.27
N GLN A 125 -0.84 15.62 -1.08
CA GLN A 125 -0.64 14.57 -0.08
C GLN A 125 -1.64 13.43 -0.26
N VAL A 126 -1.12 12.20 -0.36
CA VAL A 126 -1.89 10.98 -0.55
C VAL A 126 -1.46 9.92 0.47
N GLN A 127 -2.42 9.23 1.06
CA GLN A 127 -2.20 8.04 1.85
C GLN A 127 -2.48 6.80 1.00
N VAL A 128 -1.62 5.79 1.12
CA VAL A 128 -1.83 4.47 0.55
C VAL A 128 -1.58 3.37 1.59
N HIS A 129 -2.42 2.35 1.58
CA HIS A 129 -2.21 1.14 2.36
C HIS A 129 -2.73 -0.07 1.60
N VAL A 130 -2.29 -1.26 2.04
CA VAL A 130 -2.77 -2.54 1.52
C VAL A 130 -3.74 -3.14 2.53
N ASP A 131 -5.03 -3.09 2.21
CA ASP A 131 -6.08 -3.71 3.01
C ASP A 131 -6.03 -5.24 2.88
N ARG A 132 -6.13 -5.94 4.02
CA ARG A 132 -6.26 -7.41 4.06
C ARG A 132 -7.44 -7.88 3.21
N HIS A 133 -8.60 -7.25 3.40
CA HIS A 133 -9.85 -7.56 2.72
C HIS A 133 -10.17 -6.44 1.74
N GLY A 134 -10.24 -6.76 0.45
CA GLY A 134 -10.69 -5.80 -0.55
C GLY A 134 -12.21 -5.76 -0.70
N SER A 135 -12.70 -4.93 -1.61
CA SER A 135 -14.13 -4.83 -1.89
C SER A 135 -14.59 -5.97 -2.82
N LYS A 136 -15.57 -6.78 -2.38
CA LYS A 136 -16.22 -7.82 -3.21
C LYS A 136 -17.07 -7.25 -4.36
N LEU A 137 -17.11 -5.94 -4.53
CA LEU A 137 -18.26 -5.28 -5.11
C LEU A 137 -17.94 -4.73 -6.51
N ARG A 138 -18.10 -5.60 -7.52
CA ARG A 138 -18.38 -5.19 -8.91
C ARG A 138 -19.91 -5.09 -9.07
N GLY A 139 -20.44 -3.96 -9.55
CA GLY A 139 -21.87 -3.82 -9.93
C GLY A 139 -22.68 -2.76 -9.17
N TRP A 140 -24.02 -2.89 -9.15
CA TRP A 140 -24.99 -1.89 -8.69
C TRP A 140 -25.19 -1.82 -7.15
N TRP A 141 -24.12 -2.03 -6.38
CA TRP A 141 -24.19 -2.21 -4.92
C TRP A 141 -24.44 -0.91 -4.13
N TRP A 142 -24.32 0.26 -4.77
CA TRP A 142 -24.72 1.55 -4.22
C TRP A 142 -26.23 1.64 -3.89
N LEU A 143 -27.03 0.67 -4.35
CA LEU A 143 -28.46 0.53 -4.01
C LEU A 143 -28.73 -0.17 -2.67
N PHE A 144 -27.72 -0.67 -1.96
CA PHE A 144 -27.89 -1.36 -0.68
C PHE A 144 -27.10 -0.69 0.47
N PRO A 145 -27.67 0.33 1.12
CA PRO A 145 -27.07 1.05 2.24
C PRO A 145 -26.51 0.17 3.39
N PRO A 146 -27.11 -0.98 3.76
CA PRO A 146 -26.57 -1.83 4.83
C PRO A 146 -25.19 -2.41 4.53
N LEU A 147 -24.86 -2.66 3.26
CA LEU A 147 -23.57 -3.22 2.86
C LEU A 147 -22.44 -2.20 2.97
N VAL A 148 -22.73 -0.92 2.71
CA VAL A 148 -21.79 0.19 2.91
C VAL A 148 -21.47 0.34 4.40
N ALA A 149 -22.49 0.24 5.27
CA ALA A 149 -22.32 0.27 6.73
C ALA A 149 -21.54 -0.96 7.26
N TRP A 150 -21.80 -2.16 6.74
CA TRP A 150 -21.03 -3.37 7.09
C TRP A 150 -19.56 -3.27 6.68
N GLN A 151 -19.29 -2.66 5.52
CA GLN A 151 -17.92 -2.42 5.05
C GLN A 151 -17.19 -1.39 5.93
N LEU A 152 -17.88 -0.32 6.34
CA LEU A 152 -17.39 0.63 7.35
C LEU A 152 -17.12 -0.02 8.72
N LEU A 153 -17.96 -0.96 9.16
CA LEU A 153 -17.76 -1.71 10.41
C LEU A 153 -16.56 -2.66 10.34
N LEU A 154 -16.29 -3.28 9.19
CA LEU A 154 -15.05 -4.02 8.94
C LEU A 154 -13.81 -3.12 8.83
N HIS A 155 -14.00 -1.79 8.73
CA HIS A 155 -12.94 -0.78 8.60
C HIS A 155 -12.59 -0.07 9.92
N LEU A 156 -13.28 -0.36 11.01
CA LEU A 156 -12.77 -0.12 12.37
C LEU A 156 -11.69 -1.17 12.65
N GLN A 157 -10.51 -0.98 12.06
CA GLN A 157 -9.44 -1.98 12.02
C GLN A 157 -8.78 -2.19 13.39
N ASP A 158 -8.89 -3.43 13.89
CA ASP A 158 -8.03 -3.98 14.94
C ASP A 158 -6.62 -4.30 14.40
N TYR A 159 -5.65 -4.21 15.31
CA TYR A 159 -4.21 -4.55 15.16
C TYR A 159 -3.95 -5.88 14.41
N GLU A 160 -4.83 -6.87 14.57
CA GLU A 160 -4.71 -8.20 13.95
C GLU A 160 -4.84 -8.20 12.42
N SER A 161 -5.54 -7.22 11.84
CA SER A 161 -5.69 -7.12 10.38
C SER A 161 -4.38 -6.82 9.65
N TYR A 162 -3.43 -6.17 10.33
CA TYR A 162 -2.11 -5.82 9.80
C TYR A 162 -1.11 -6.99 9.93
N ARG A 163 -1.20 -7.77 11.01
CA ARG A 163 -0.34 -8.94 11.27
C ARG A 163 -0.40 -9.98 10.15
N ASP A 164 -1.57 -10.22 9.56
CA ASP A 164 -1.72 -11.22 8.50
C ASP A 164 -1.24 -10.74 7.12
N VAL A 165 -1.22 -9.43 6.84
CA VAL A 165 -0.56 -8.88 5.64
C VAL A 165 0.95 -9.13 5.71
N HIS A 166 1.53 -9.05 6.91
CA HIS A 166 2.93 -9.40 7.17
C HIS A 166 3.21 -10.91 6.95
N ALA A 167 2.30 -11.79 7.37
CA ALA A 167 2.39 -13.23 7.06
C ALA A 167 2.24 -13.54 5.55
N THR A 168 1.53 -12.67 4.81
CA THR A 168 1.35 -12.81 3.35
C THR A 168 2.59 -12.39 2.55
N PHE A 169 3.59 -11.75 3.16
CA PHE A 169 4.90 -11.53 2.51
C PHE A 169 5.53 -12.86 2.02
N GLY A 170 5.31 -13.95 2.77
CA GLY A 170 5.68 -15.30 2.35
C GLY A 170 4.86 -15.87 1.18
N ARG A 171 3.74 -15.25 0.80
CA ARG A 171 2.88 -15.66 -0.35
C ARG A 171 2.89 -14.67 -1.52
N LEU A 172 3.36 -13.44 -1.32
CA LEU A 172 3.58 -12.44 -2.38
C LEU A 172 4.91 -12.66 -3.12
N SER A 173 5.73 -13.64 -2.72
CA SER A 173 7.04 -13.93 -3.34
C SER A 173 6.99 -14.06 -4.87
N PRO A 174 5.97 -14.70 -5.52
CA PRO A 174 5.95 -14.79 -6.97
C PRO A 174 5.79 -13.43 -7.67
N LEU A 175 5.14 -12.46 -7.01
CA LEU A 175 4.94 -11.13 -7.56
C LEU A 175 6.20 -10.27 -7.36
N PHE A 176 6.84 -10.39 -6.21
CA PHE A 176 8.12 -9.72 -5.93
C PHE A 176 9.26 -10.26 -6.79
N GLU A 177 9.34 -11.58 -6.99
CA GLU A 177 10.31 -12.23 -7.89
C GLU A 177 10.10 -11.78 -9.34
N ARG A 178 8.85 -11.77 -9.82
CA ARG A 178 8.52 -11.28 -11.18
C ARG A 178 8.88 -9.82 -11.40
N LEU A 179 8.76 -8.99 -10.36
CA LEU A 179 9.15 -7.58 -10.42
C LEU A 179 10.64 -7.35 -10.11
N GLY A 180 11.38 -8.41 -9.77
CA GLY A 180 12.77 -8.33 -9.35
C GLY A 180 12.96 -7.44 -8.13
N VAL A 181 12.01 -7.45 -7.18
CA VAL A 181 12.05 -6.61 -5.96
C VAL A 181 12.89 -7.23 -4.86
N LEU A 182 12.91 -8.56 -4.76
CA LEU A 182 13.71 -9.31 -3.78
C LEU A 182 14.82 -10.09 -4.47
N VAL A 183 15.94 -10.26 -3.78
CA VAL A 183 17.01 -11.19 -4.13
C VAL A 183 16.89 -12.41 -3.20
N GLU A 184 17.10 -13.62 -3.74
CA GLU A 184 17.03 -14.88 -2.99
C GLU A 184 17.93 -14.89 -1.76
#